data_AF-A0AAU6L4A0-F1
#
_entry.id   AF-A0AAU6L4A0-F1
#
_cell.length_a   1.000
_cell.length_b   1.000
_cell.length_c   1.000
_cell.angle_alpha   90.00
_cell.angle_beta   90.00
_cell.angle_gamma   90.00
#
_symmetry.space_group_name_H-M   'P 1'
#
loop_
_entity.id
_entity.type
_entity.pdbx_description
1 polymer ?
#
loop_
_entity_poly.entity_id
_entity_poly.type
_entity_poly.pdbx_seq_one_letter_code
_entity_poly.pdbx_strand_id
1 'polypeptide(L)'
;MSATGSWPFRASYCWGAWQEDSGPSFLGEEALGKSGSARRATESAPPSSTRPTATCTVTVASSMPDDDSTEPLTFDERVTLAYGPVPASAEERRAWIAHFFDGSASPLPDGLNGLVGGDRAMLVLPVACDVDGRPSAVTIRSESWGDGHLGKKAMPFTIGNRMDVARMLLDAAGTTASKAGCKPAEPLRLSSPMVVTAEKDERASSPLCRIPGVTFEFGKDSAYQQQVGVVGERLQTCSVVWRSRGVPDEPAAQFVMASEPRMVALFDGLPEGNGQGLVRATCGGRRTVFYGNVEPGLKGRSRPDDQQVFANFTASVSKRIGCQAGEDR
;
A
#
# COMPACT_ATOMS: atom_id res chain seq x y z
N MET A 1 -8.48 -21.63 -42.94
CA MET A 1 -9.75 -22.24 -42.48
C MET A 1 -9.77 -22.15 -40.97
N SER A 2 -10.52 -21.18 -40.46
CA SER A 2 -10.71 -20.94 -39.03
C SER A 2 -11.63 -22.00 -38.44
N ALA A 3 -11.22 -22.59 -37.32
CA ALA A 3 -12.12 -23.31 -36.44
C ALA A 3 -12.52 -22.36 -35.30
N THR A 4 -13.70 -21.75 -35.46
CA THR A 4 -14.44 -21.12 -34.38
C THR A 4 -15.11 -22.20 -33.53
N GLY A 5 -15.08 -22.04 -32.21
CA GLY A 5 -16.12 -22.58 -31.33
C GLY A 5 -15.70 -23.58 -30.24
N SER A 6 -15.36 -23.06 -29.06
CA SER A 6 -15.75 -23.68 -27.78
C SER A 6 -15.94 -22.62 -26.69
N TRP A 7 -17.17 -22.52 -26.18
CA TRP A 7 -17.62 -21.85 -24.93
C TRP A 7 -17.01 -22.53 -23.66
N PRO A 8 -17.29 -22.11 -22.40
CA PRO A 8 -17.25 -20.79 -21.75
C PRO A 8 -16.24 -20.83 -20.57
N PHE A 9 -14.98 -20.52 -20.78
CA PHE A 9 -14.02 -20.46 -19.67
C PHE A 9 -13.56 -19.02 -19.52
N ARG A 10 -14.01 -18.38 -18.43
CA ARG A 10 -13.48 -17.10 -17.98
C ARG A 10 -11.99 -17.28 -17.72
N ALA A 11 -11.18 -16.33 -18.19
CA ALA A 11 -9.77 -16.35 -17.87
C ALA A 11 -9.58 -16.27 -16.35
N SER A 12 -8.56 -16.99 -15.86
CA SER A 12 -8.22 -17.06 -14.44
C SER A 12 -6.82 -16.50 -14.25
N TYR A 13 -6.65 -15.67 -13.23
CA TYR A 13 -5.41 -14.96 -12.95
C TYR A 13 -4.91 -15.26 -11.54
N CYS A 14 -3.60 -15.13 -11.35
CA CYS A 14 -2.94 -15.21 -10.06
C CYS A 14 -3.27 -16.52 -9.32
N TRP A 15 -2.95 -17.62 -9.98
CA TRP A 15 -3.12 -18.99 -9.50
C TRP A 15 -4.57 -19.40 -9.19
N GLY A 16 -5.55 -18.68 -9.75
CA GLY A 16 -6.98 -18.88 -9.48
C GLY A 16 -7.59 -17.92 -8.48
N ALA A 17 -6.84 -16.92 -8.00
CA ALA A 17 -7.38 -15.93 -7.08
C ALA A 17 -8.46 -15.06 -7.71
N TRP A 18 -8.29 -14.69 -8.98
CA TRP A 18 -9.19 -13.80 -9.68
C TRP A 18 -9.68 -14.43 -10.98
N GLN A 19 -10.92 -14.12 -11.34
CA GLN A 19 -11.49 -14.50 -12.62
C GLN A 19 -11.84 -13.25 -13.41
N GLU A 20 -11.88 -13.39 -14.72
CA GLU A 20 -12.46 -12.40 -15.60
C GLU A 20 -13.90 -12.06 -15.17
N ASP A 21 -14.22 -10.77 -15.18
CA ASP A 21 -15.49 -10.19 -14.70
C ASP A 21 -15.88 -10.58 -13.26
N SER A 22 -14.91 -10.82 -12.36
CA SER A 22 -15.18 -11.21 -10.96
C SER A 22 -14.95 -10.10 -9.93
N GLY A 23 -14.85 -8.84 -10.36
CA GLY A 23 -14.49 -7.75 -9.47
C GLY A 23 -14.50 -6.38 -10.15
N PRO A 24 -13.52 -5.51 -9.86
CA PRO A 24 -13.50 -4.16 -10.42
C PRO A 24 -13.33 -4.18 -11.95
N SER A 25 -13.67 -3.06 -12.58
CA SER A 25 -13.65 -2.88 -14.04
C SER A 25 -12.33 -3.29 -14.70
N PHE A 26 -11.21 -3.18 -13.99
CA PHE A 26 -9.90 -3.68 -14.44
C PHE A 26 -9.91 -5.17 -14.87
N LEU A 27 -10.66 -6.02 -14.16
CA LEU A 27 -10.83 -7.43 -14.49
C LEU A 27 -11.99 -7.69 -15.46
N GLY A 28 -12.79 -6.66 -15.79
CA GLY A 28 -13.95 -6.78 -16.67
C GLY A 28 -13.71 -6.31 -18.10
N GLU A 29 -14.66 -6.58 -18.99
CA GLU A 29 -14.60 -6.15 -20.40
C GLU A 29 -14.49 -4.62 -20.59
N GLU A 30 -14.93 -3.83 -19.61
CA GLU A 30 -14.82 -2.36 -19.63
C GLU A 30 -13.38 -1.89 -19.81
N ALA A 31 -12.41 -2.55 -19.16
CA ALA A 31 -10.99 -2.24 -19.32
C ALA A 31 -10.46 -2.56 -20.73
N LEU A 32 -11.18 -3.37 -21.51
CA LEU A 32 -10.84 -3.74 -22.88
C LEU A 32 -11.62 -2.94 -23.94
N GLY A 33 -12.44 -1.97 -23.52
CA GLY A 33 -13.31 -1.19 -24.41
C GLY A 33 -12.57 -0.30 -25.43
N LYS A 34 -11.26 -0.05 -25.25
CA LYS A 34 -10.46 0.70 -26.23
C LYS A 34 -9.94 -0.22 -27.33
N SER A 35 -9.94 0.26 -28.57
CA SER A 35 -9.39 -0.47 -29.72
C SER A 35 -7.96 -0.94 -29.48
N GLY A 36 -7.68 -2.22 -29.77
CA GLY A 36 -6.34 -2.81 -29.58
C GLY A 36 -6.01 -3.16 -28.13
N SER A 37 -6.97 -3.05 -27.19
CA SER A 37 -6.70 -3.43 -25.80
C SER A 37 -6.51 -4.92 -25.63
N ALA A 38 -5.57 -5.31 -24.79
CA ALA A 38 -5.33 -6.70 -24.43
C ALA A 38 -4.94 -6.84 -22.96
N ARG A 39 -5.60 -7.77 -22.26
CA ARG A 39 -5.20 -8.18 -20.92
C ARG A 39 -4.26 -9.39 -21.00
N ARG A 40 -3.19 -9.37 -20.21
CA ARG A 40 -2.24 -10.47 -20.05
C ARG A 40 -1.88 -10.64 -18.59
N ALA A 41 -1.49 -11.85 -18.21
CA ALA A 41 -1.00 -12.14 -16.87
C ALA A 41 0.31 -12.94 -16.93
N THR A 42 1.21 -12.62 -16.02
CA THR A 42 2.45 -13.36 -15.76
C THR A 42 2.48 -13.72 -14.29
N GLU A 43 2.64 -14.99 -13.97
CA GLU A 43 2.71 -15.46 -12.58
C GLU A 43 3.92 -16.35 -12.33
N SER A 44 4.52 -16.22 -11.16
CA SER A 44 5.53 -17.16 -10.67
C SER A 44 4.90 -18.52 -10.36
N ALA A 45 5.71 -19.50 -9.93
CA ALA A 45 5.16 -20.67 -9.28
C ALA A 45 4.28 -20.26 -8.08
N PRO A 46 3.19 -21.00 -7.77
CA PRO A 46 2.37 -20.68 -6.61
C PRO A 46 3.16 -20.81 -5.30
N PRO A 47 2.76 -20.06 -4.26
CA PRO A 47 3.45 -20.11 -2.97
C PRO A 47 3.27 -21.49 -2.33
N SER A 48 4.31 -21.91 -1.60
CA SER A 48 4.36 -23.18 -0.86
C SER A 48 5.34 -23.05 0.30
N SER A 49 5.38 -24.03 1.21
CA SER A 49 6.34 -24.01 2.33
C SER A 49 7.82 -23.91 1.88
N THR A 50 8.15 -24.44 0.70
CA THR A 50 9.51 -24.35 0.11
C THR A 50 9.70 -23.18 -0.85
N ARG A 51 8.62 -22.45 -1.16
CA ARG A 51 8.63 -21.22 -1.98
C ARG A 51 7.78 -20.17 -1.27
N PRO A 52 8.36 -19.51 -0.25
CA PRO A 52 7.62 -18.59 0.62
C PRO A 52 7.28 -17.25 -0.04
N THR A 53 7.68 -17.05 -1.29
CA THR A 53 7.39 -15.85 -2.07
C THR A 53 6.72 -16.23 -3.38
N ALA A 54 5.76 -15.42 -3.81
CA ALA A 54 5.11 -15.57 -5.11
C ALA A 54 4.61 -14.22 -5.62
N THR A 55 4.66 -14.02 -6.94
CA THR A 55 4.22 -12.78 -7.58
C THR A 55 3.36 -13.10 -8.80
N CYS A 56 2.30 -12.34 -8.98
CA CYS A 56 1.49 -12.34 -10.18
C CYS A 56 1.30 -10.89 -10.65
N THR A 57 1.43 -10.65 -11.95
CA THR A 57 1.23 -9.36 -12.57
C THR A 57 0.18 -9.49 -13.66
N VAL A 58 -0.92 -8.74 -13.53
CA VAL A 58 -1.93 -8.59 -14.57
C VAL A 58 -1.73 -7.23 -15.22
N THR A 59 -1.65 -7.19 -16.55
CA THR A 59 -1.46 -5.96 -17.33
C THR A 59 -2.59 -5.82 -18.34
N VAL A 60 -3.16 -4.63 -18.44
CA VAL A 60 -4.03 -4.21 -19.54
C VAL A 60 -3.25 -3.18 -20.37
N ALA A 61 -2.91 -3.57 -21.59
CA ALA A 61 -2.30 -2.66 -22.57
C ALA A 61 -3.41 -2.12 -23.47
N SER A 62 -3.37 -0.84 -23.83
CA SER A 62 -4.28 -0.21 -24.80
C SER A 62 -3.53 0.78 -25.69
N SER A 63 -4.10 1.08 -26.87
CA SER A 63 -3.53 2.04 -27.81
C SER A 63 -4.60 2.98 -28.35
N MET A 64 -4.23 4.23 -28.65
CA MET A 64 -5.11 5.16 -29.35
C MET A 64 -4.33 6.01 -30.35
N PRO A 65 -4.99 6.51 -31.41
CA PRO A 65 -4.35 7.47 -32.32
C PRO A 65 -3.82 8.68 -31.55
N ASP A 66 -2.68 9.18 -32.00
CA ASP A 66 -2.10 10.44 -31.55
C ASP A 66 -2.39 11.50 -32.61
N ASP A 67 -3.04 12.60 -32.24
CA ASP A 67 -3.40 13.65 -33.21
C ASP A 67 -2.16 14.44 -33.67
N ASP A 68 -1.08 14.41 -32.86
CA ASP A 68 0.15 15.16 -33.10
C ASP A 68 1.29 14.27 -33.67
N SER A 69 1.05 12.98 -33.90
CA SER A 69 2.07 12.02 -34.35
C SER A 69 1.50 10.90 -35.24
N THR A 70 2.34 10.31 -36.07
CA THR A 70 1.99 9.08 -36.81
C THR A 70 2.08 7.81 -35.95
N GLU A 71 2.74 7.89 -34.79
CA GLU A 71 2.84 6.80 -33.83
C GLU A 71 1.69 6.88 -32.80
N PRO A 72 1.01 5.77 -32.49
CA PRO A 72 -0.09 5.78 -31.52
C PRO A 72 0.40 5.99 -30.09
N LEU A 73 -0.43 6.60 -29.25
CA LEU A 73 -0.25 6.60 -27.80
C LEU A 73 -0.53 5.20 -27.27
N THR A 74 0.36 4.67 -26.45
CA THR A 74 0.19 3.39 -25.76
C THR A 74 0.02 3.61 -24.26
N PHE A 75 -0.82 2.80 -23.62
CA PHE A 75 -1.06 2.85 -22.18
C PHE A 75 -0.95 1.45 -21.60
N ASP A 76 -0.19 1.34 -20.51
CA ASP A 76 -0.05 0.10 -19.74
C ASP A 76 -0.58 0.35 -18.32
N GLU A 77 -1.63 -0.38 -17.95
CA GLU A 77 -2.16 -0.44 -16.58
C GLU A 77 -1.78 -1.80 -15.97
N ARG A 78 -1.08 -1.78 -14.84
CA ARG A 78 -0.52 -2.97 -14.21
C ARG A 78 -1.03 -3.11 -12.79
N VAL A 79 -1.45 -4.32 -12.43
CA VAL A 79 -1.74 -4.73 -11.06
C VAL A 79 -0.82 -5.88 -10.68
N THR A 80 0.00 -5.66 -9.67
CA THR A 80 0.93 -6.66 -9.12
C THR A 80 0.40 -7.17 -7.78
N LEU A 81 0.17 -8.47 -7.71
CA LEU A 81 -0.09 -9.22 -6.49
C LEU A 81 1.22 -9.86 -6.01
N ALA A 82 1.57 -9.65 -4.74
CA ALA A 82 2.68 -10.35 -4.09
C ALA A 82 2.21 -11.08 -2.83
N TYR A 83 2.82 -12.24 -2.59
CA TYR A 83 2.71 -13.02 -1.35
C TYR A 83 4.12 -13.25 -0.81
N GLY A 84 4.31 -13.08 0.50
CA GLY A 84 5.50 -13.55 1.19
C GLY A 84 5.87 -12.71 2.41
N PRO A 85 7.02 -13.01 3.06
CA PRO A 85 7.51 -12.25 4.21
C PRO A 85 7.82 -10.80 3.83
N VAL A 86 7.64 -9.90 4.80
CA VAL A 86 8.09 -8.50 4.64
C VAL A 86 9.58 -8.41 4.27
N PRO A 87 10.00 -7.40 3.49
CA PRO A 87 11.38 -7.30 2.97
C PRO A 87 12.43 -7.39 4.08
N ALA A 88 13.54 -8.11 3.88
CA ALA A 88 14.54 -8.33 4.94
C ALA A 88 15.31 -7.05 5.28
N SER A 89 15.68 -6.28 4.25
CA SER A 89 16.48 -5.08 4.42
C SER A 89 15.66 -3.95 5.04
N ALA A 90 16.30 -3.13 5.88
CA ALA A 90 15.62 -2.00 6.51
C ALA A 90 15.17 -0.96 5.47
N GLU A 91 15.95 -0.74 4.41
CA GLU A 91 15.62 0.19 3.33
C GLU A 91 14.38 -0.26 2.54
N GLU A 92 14.37 -1.49 2.02
CA GLU A 92 13.21 -2.01 1.29
C GLU A 92 11.97 -2.10 2.21
N ARG A 93 12.17 -2.42 3.50
CA ARG A 93 11.07 -2.47 4.46
C ARG A 93 10.48 -1.09 4.74
N ARG A 94 11.30 -0.03 4.84
CA ARG A 94 10.81 1.35 4.95
C ARG A 94 10.04 1.78 3.70
N ALA A 95 10.55 1.47 2.50
CA ALA A 95 9.83 1.74 1.25
C ALA A 95 8.50 0.99 1.16
N TRP A 96 8.48 -0.28 1.59
CA TRP A 96 7.27 -1.09 1.67
C TRP A 96 6.25 -0.50 2.66
N ILE A 97 6.69 -0.08 3.86
CA ILE A 97 5.83 0.60 4.84
C ILE A 97 5.27 1.91 4.26
N ALA A 98 6.12 2.75 3.67
CA ALA A 98 5.68 4.02 3.06
C ALA A 98 4.60 3.82 1.98
N HIS A 99 4.68 2.72 1.22
CA HIS A 99 3.67 2.41 0.23
C HIS A 99 2.34 1.95 0.86
N PHE A 100 2.36 0.99 1.78
CA PHE A 100 1.12 0.36 2.30
C PHE A 100 0.48 1.06 3.50
N PHE A 101 1.26 1.84 4.27
CA PHE A 101 0.77 2.71 5.35
C PHE A 101 0.54 4.15 4.92
N ASP A 102 0.43 4.38 3.61
CA ASP A 102 0.10 5.68 3.04
C ASP A 102 -1.22 6.22 3.61
N GLY A 103 -1.31 7.54 3.79
CA GLY A 103 -2.50 8.20 4.34
C GLY A 103 -3.76 8.01 3.49
N SER A 104 -3.64 7.65 2.20
CA SER A 104 -4.80 7.42 1.33
C SER A 104 -5.46 6.06 1.57
N ALA A 105 -4.77 5.16 2.27
CA ALA A 105 -5.28 3.84 2.60
C ALA A 105 -6.16 3.87 3.86
N SER A 106 -7.23 3.08 3.84
CA SER A 106 -8.16 2.92 4.96
C SER A 106 -8.07 1.49 5.51
N PRO A 107 -8.31 1.27 6.82
CA PRO A 107 -8.18 -0.04 7.44
C PRO A 107 -9.25 -0.98 6.90
N LEU A 108 -8.89 -2.26 6.76
CA LEU A 108 -9.89 -3.29 6.48
C LEU A 108 -10.84 -3.40 7.69
N PRO A 109 -12.15 -3.64 7.45
CA PRO A 109 -13.09 -3.83 8.53
C PRO A 109 -12.96 -5.23 9.16
N ASP A 110 -13.84 -5.55 10.10
CA ASP A 110 -13.94 -6.86 10.74
C ASP A 110 -12.66 -7.32 11.49
N GLY A 111 -11.82 -6.37 11.91
CA GLY A 111 -10.60 -6.65 12.66
C GLY A 111 -9.47 -7.25 11.83
N LEU A 112 -9.59 -7.22 10.50
CA LEU A 112 -8.53 -7.69 9.61
C LEU A 112 -7.31 -6.76 9.67
N ASN A 113 -6.13 -7.36 9.79
CA ASN A 113 -4.85 -6.63 9.89
C ASN A 113 -4.38 -6.18 8.51
N GLY A 114 -5.01 -5.15 7.96
CA GLY A 114 -4.69 -4.67 6.62
C GLY A 114 -5.21 -3.29 6.30
N LEU A 115 -4.74 -2.76 5.17
CA LEU A 115 -5.04 -1.43 4.66
C LEU A 115 -5.36 -1.52 3.17
N VAL A 116 -6.27 -0.67 2.69
CA VAL A 116 -6.66 -0.64 1.28
C VAL A 116 -6.97 0.78 0.79
N GLY A 117 -6.37 1.12 -0.35
CA GLY A 117 -6.64 2.27 -1.18
C GLY A 117 -7.26 1.84 -2.52
N GLY A 118 -7.43 2.79 -3.43
CA GLY A 118 -7.91 2.47 -4.80
C GLY A 118 -6.83 1.82 -5.68
N ASP A 119 -5.56 2.02 -5.34
CA ASP A 119 -4.37 1.66 -6.11
C ASP A 119 -3.46 0.66 -5.39
N ARG A 120 -3.76 0.35 -4.13
CA ARG A 120 -2.93 -0.50 -3.28
C ARG A 120 -3.74 -1.20 -2.21
N ALA A 121 -3.24 -2.34 -1.75
CA ALA A 121 -3.84 -3.06 -0.64
C ALA A 121 -2.81 -3.97 0.04
N MET A 122 -3.02 -4.24 1.33
CA MET A 122 -2.18 -5.14 2.11
C MET A 122 -3.02 -5.86 3.15
N LEU A 123 -2.82 -7.17 3.30
CA LEU A 123 -3.29 -7.96 4.43
C LEU A 123 -2.09 -8.68 5.06
N VAL A 124 -1.84 -8.44 6.35
CA VAL A 124 -0.90 -9.22 7.14
C VAL A 124 -1.55 -10.54 7.51
N LEU A 125 -0.92 -11.63 7.13
CA LEU A 125 -1.43 -12.98 7.36
C LEU A 125 -1.26 -13.40 8.83
N PRO A 126 -1.91 -14.48 9.27
CA PRO A 126 -1.68 -15.06 10.59
C PRO A 126 -0.23 -15.52 10.80
N VAL A 127 0.18 -15.66 12.07
CA VAL A 127 1.52 -16.13 12.47
C VAL A 127 1.91 -17.46 11.80
N ALA A 128 0.94 -18.33 11.54
CA ALA A 128 1.18 -19.61 10.87
C ALA A 128 1.74 -19.47 9.44
N CYS A 129 1.60 -18.30 8.81
CA CYS A 129 2.18 -18.01 7.50
C CYS A 129 3.56 -17.36 7.56
N ASP A 130 4.08 -17.05 8.76
CA ASP A 130 5.34 -16.35 8.93
C ASP A 130 6.52 -17.22 8.47
N VAL A 131 7.52 -16.58 7.90
CA VAL A 131 8.69 -17.24 7.31
C VAL A 131 9.93 -16.66 7.98
N ASP A 132 10.75 -17.53 8.57
CA ASP A 132 11.94 -17.16 9.33
C ASP A 132 11.65 -16.10 10.42
N GLY A 133 10.48 -16.23 11.08
CA GLY A 133 10.02 -15.31 12.11
C GLY A 133 9.57 -13.93 11.60
N ARG A 134 9.52 -13.71 10.28
CA ARG A 134 9.03 -12.46 9.68
C ARG A 134 7.56 -12.56 9.29
N PRO A 135 6.75 -11.52 9.55
CA PRO A 135 5.37 -11.48 9.12
C PRO A 135 5.23 -11.66 7.61
N SER A 136 4.34 -12.54 7.19
CA SER A 136 3.94 -12.65 5.78
C SER A 136 2.74 -11.77 5.48
N ALA A 137 2.73 -11.18 4.29
CA ALA A 137 1.63 -10.35 3.81
C ALA A 137 1.26 -10.71 2.37
N VAL A 138 0.02 -10.38 2.03
CA VAL A 138 -0.47 -10.35 0.66
C VAL A 138 -0.67 -8.90 0.29
N THR A 139 -0.11 -8.48 -0.83
CA THR A 139 -0.15 -7.09 -1.26
C THR A 139 -0.60 -6.94 -2.70
N ILE A 140 -1.36 -5.88 -2.96
CA ILE A 140 -1.74 -5.42 -4.29
C ILE A 140 -1.10 -4.04 -4.49
N ARG A 141 -0.46 -3.83 -5.63
CA ARG A 141 0.05 -2.53 -6.08
C ARG A 141 -0.37 -2.30 -7.52
N SER A 142 -0.86 -1.11 -7.83
CA SER A 142 -1.13 -0.70 -9.20
C SER A 142 -0.17 0.36 -9.70
N GLU A 143 0.08 0.34 -11.00
CA GLU A 143 0.93 1.29 -11.70
C GLU A 143 0.35 1.54 -13.09
N SER A 144 0.51 2.74 -13.62
CA SER A 144 0.15 3.02 -15.01
C SER A 144 1.14 3.95 -15.68
N TRP A 145 1.36 3.70 -16.97
CA TRP A 145 2.19 4.54 -17.83
C TRP A 145 1.50 4.80 -19.16
N GLY A 146 1.67 6.01 -19.68
CA GLY A 146 1.38 6.37 -21.07
C GLY A 146 2.69 6.62 -21.81
N ASP A 147 2.82 6.13 -23.04
CA ASP A 147 3.99 6.32 -23.90
C ASP A 147 3.57 6.81 -25.28
N GLY A 148 4.37 7.69 -25.88
CA GLY A 148 4.05 8.42 -27.10
C GLY A 148 5.12 9.46 -27.46
N HIS A 149 4.79 10.42 -28.32
CA HIS A 149 5.78 11.38 -28.84
C HIS A 149 6.44 12.29 -27.77
N LEU A 150 5.80 12.47 -26.60
CA LEU A 150 6.36 13.19 -25.45
C LEU A 150 7.12 12.29 -24.46
N GLY A 151 7.38 11.04 -24.84
CA GLY A 151 7.99 10.01 -24.03
C GLY A 151 7.08 9.42 -22.95
N LYS A 152 7.59 8.38 -22.29
CA LYS A 152 6.90 7.63 -21.25
C LYS A 152 6.65 8.47 -19.99
N LYS A 153 5.40 8.52 -19.53
CA LYS A 153 4.94 9.25 -18.34
C LYS A 153 4.12 8.36 -17.42
N ALA A 154 4.26 8.55 -16.11
CA ALA A 154 3.38 7.92 -15.14
C ALA A 154 1.97 8.54 -15.21
N MET A 155 0.96 7.69 -15.14
CA MET A 155 -0.45 8.06 -15.20
C MET A 155 -1.17 7.67 -13.91
N PRO A 156 -2.12 8.48 -13.41
CA PRO A 156 -2.96 8.07 -12.29
C PRO A 156 -3.77 6.82 -12.66
N PHE A 157 -3.75 5.82 -11.78
CA PHE A 157 -4.52 4.60 -11.98
C PHE A 157 -5.06 4.08 -10.66
N THR A 158 -6.36 3.84 -10.64
CA THR A 158 -7.07 3.17 -9.54
C THR A 158 -7.66 1.89 -10.10
N ILE A 159 -7.42 0.78 -9.41
CA ILE A 159 -7.94 -0.54 -9.77
C ILE A 159 -9.47 -0.53 -9.72
N GLY A 160 -10.02 0.14 -8.71
CA GLY A 160 -11.46 0.27 -8.49
C GLY A 160 -11.75 1.02 -7.19
N ASN A 161 -12.99 0.93 -6.70
CA ASN A 161 -13.29 1.43 -5.36
C ASN A 161 -12.64 0.54 -4.28
N ARG A 162 -12.47 1.09 -3.08
CA ARG A 162 -11.76 0.40 -1.99
C ARG A 162 -12.39 -0.95 -1.59
N MET A 163 -13.70 -1.10 -1.69
CA MET A 163 -14.38 -2.37 -1.37
C MET A 163 -14.05 -3.45 -2.40
N ASP A 164 -13.97 -3.10 -3.68
CA ASP A 164 -13.63 -4.07 -4.72
C ASP A 164 -12.17 -4.49 -4.61
N VAL A 165 -11.27 -3.55 -4.34
CA VAL A 165 -9.86 -3.85 -4.08
C VAL A 165 -9.70 -4.70 -2.81
N ALA A 166 -10.49 -4.43 -1.77
CA ALA A 166 -10.48 -5.24 -0.55
C ALA A 166 -10.92 -6.68 -0.80
N ARG A 167 -11.98 -6.91 -1.60
CA ARG A 167 -12.42 -8.26 -2.00
C ARG A 167 -11.35 -8.98 -2.81
N MET A 168 -10.76 -8.31 -3.81
CA MET A 168 -9.64 -8.85 -4.57
C MET A 168 -8.48 -9.28 -3.67
N LEU A 169 -8.15 -8.46 -2.66
CA LEU A 169 -7.10 -8.76 -1.69
C LEU A 169 -7.44 -10.02 -0.86
N LEU A 170 -8.68 -10.15 -0.38
CA LEU A 170 -9.09 -11.31 0.42
C LEU A 170 -9.15 -12.61 -0.39
N ASP A 171 -9.62 -12.54 -1.63
CA ASP A 171 -9.63 -13.71 -2.54
C ASP A 171 -8.20 -14.18 -2.84
N ALA A 172 -7.30 -13.23 -3.09
CA ALA A 172 -5.88 -13.50 -3.26
C ALA A 172 -5.24 -14.05 -1.98
N ALA A 173 -5.57 -13.49 -0.81
CA ALA A 173 -5.03 -13.95 0.46
C ALA A 173 -5.51 -15.36 0.82
N GLY A 174 -6.80 -15.65 0.62
CA GLY A 174 -7.35 -16.98 0.81
C GLY A 174 -6.71 -18.01 -0.11
N THR A 175 -6.51 -17.65 -1.39
CA THR A 175 -5.89 -18.51 -2.39
C THR A 175 -4.41 -18.78 -2.09
N THR A 176 -3.63 -17.73 -1.85
CA THR A 176 -2.19 -17.84 -1.60
C THR A 176 -1.90 -18.53 -0.27
N ALA A 177 -2.62 -18.20 0.81
CA ALA A 177 -2.47 -18.89 2.09
C ALA A 177 -2.87 -20.38 2.01
N SER A 178 -3.88 -20.72 1.19
CA SER A 178 -4.26 -22.12 0.94
C SER A 178 -3.15 -22.89 0.23
N LYS A 179 -2.54 -22.31 -0.80
CA LYS A 179 -1.44 -22.95 -1.54
C LYS A 179 -0.16 -23.04 -0.71
N ALA A 180 0.09 -22.04 0.13
CA ALA A 180 1.18 -22.04 1.10
C ALA A 180 0.98 -23.05 2.25
N GLY A 181 -0.24 -23.54 2.47
CA GLY A 181 -0.56 -24.46 3.56
C GLY A 181 -0.71 -23.80 4.93
N CYS A 182 -0.93 -22.48 4.97
CA CYS A 182 -1.03 -21.69 6.22
C CYS A 182 -2.39 -20.98 6.38
N LYS A 183 -3.38 -21.37 5.59
CA LYS A 183 -4.71 -20.75 5.58
C LYS A 183 -5.35 -20.76 6.98
N PRO A 184 -5.97 -19.64 7.43
CA PRO A 184 -6.75 -19.63 8.66
C PRO A 184 -7.96 -20.58 8.57
N ALA A 185 -8.41 -21.07 9.73
CA ALA A 185 -9.57 -21.95 9.83
C ALA A 185 -10.86 -21.24 9.39
N GLU A 186 -11.03 -19.98 9.79
CA GLU A 186 -12.13 -19.13 9.34
C GLU A 186 -11.81 -18.50 7.97
N PRO A 187 -12.75 -18.49 7.03
CA PRO A 187 -12.57 -17.80 5.76
C PRO A 187 -12.37 -16.29 5.95
N LEU A 188 -11.39 -15.73 5.26
CA LEU A 188 -11.22 -14.28 5.15
C LEU A 188 -12.40 -13.69 4.36
N ARG A 189 -13.30 -12.97 5.03
CA ARG A 189 -14.48 -12.34 4.42
C ARG A 189 -14.73 -10.97 5.03
N LEU A 190 -15.36 -10.11 4.26
CA LEU A 190 -15.91 -8.83 4.74
C LEU A 190 -17.41 -9.01 5.01
N SER A 191 -17.83 -8.71 6.21
CA SER A 191 -19.24 -8.62 6.61
C SER A 191 -19.68 -7.18 6.86
N SER A 192 -18.76 -6.34 7.33
CA SER A 192 -19.05 -4.94 7.65
C SER A 192 -18.79 -4.02 6.44
N PRO A 193 -19.53 -2.91 6.33
CA PRO A 193 -19.20 -1.88 5.35
C PRO A 193 -17.83 -1.28 5.64
N MET A 194 -17.13 -0.86 4.59
CA MET A 194 -15.87 -0.15 4.75
C MET A 194 -16.09 1.31 5.12
N VAL A 195 -15.37 1.75 6.16
CA VAL A 195 -15.29 3.16 6.53
C VAL A 195 -14.07 3.77 5.85
N VAL A 196 -14.30 4.75 4.97
CA VAL A 196 -13.21 5.52 4.36
C VAL A 196 -12.76 6.56 5.38
N THR A 197 -11.57 6.36 5.93
CA THR A 197 -10.96 7.27 6.91
C THR A 197 -9.97 8.23 6.28
N ALA A 198 -9.46 7.90 5.10
CA ALA A 198 -8.55 8.76 4.37
C ALA A 198 -9.27 10.04 3.94
N GLU A 199 -8.71 11.18 4.30
CA GLU A 199 -9.18 12.48 3.82
C GLU A 199 -8.82 12.67 2.34
N LYS A 200 -9.13 13.83 1.75
CA LYS A 200 -8.55 14.17 0.45
C LYS A 200 -7.12 14.64 0.67
N ASP A 201 -6.28 14.43 -0.33
CA ASP A 201 -4.95 15.03 -0.34
C ASP A 201 -5.07 16.55 -0.42
N GLU A 202 -4.15 17.23 0.25
CA GLU A 202 -4.06 18.68 0.26
C GLU A 202 -2.60 19.12 0.27
N ARG A 203 -2.36 20.40 -0.04
CA ARG A 203 -1.00 20.94 0.02
C ARG A 203 -0.43 20.74 1.43
N ALA A 204 0.80 20.23 1.49
CA ALA A 204 1.47 20.00 2.75
C ALA A 204 1.59 21.31 3.53
N SER A 205 1.26 21.26 4.81
CA SER A 205 1.25 22.42 5.70
C SER A 205 1.90 22.07 7.03
N SER A 206 2.21 23.10 7.82
CA SER A 206 2.75 22.95 9.17
C SER A 206 1.72 23.47 10.18
N PRO A 207 1.31 22.68 11.19
CA PRO A 207 1.75 21.32 11.50
C PRO A 207 1.30 20.27 10.48
N LEU A 208 2.19 19.35 10.13
CA LEU A 208 1.96 18.30 9.15
C LEU A 208 0.86 17.34 9.61
N CYS A 209 -0.11 17.08 8.74
CA CYS A 209 -1.28 16.25 9.05
C CYS A 209 -2.02 16.68 10.33
N ARG A 210 -1.94 17.96 10.71
CA ARG A 210 -2.47 18.52 11.96
C ARG A 210 -1.89 17.87 13.22
N ILE A 211 -0.67 17.31 13.17
CA ILE A 211 0.01 16.71 14.31
C ILE A 211 0.88 17.77 15.02
N PRO A 212 0.54 18.19 16.26
CA PRO A 212 1.31 19.18 16.99
C PRO A 212 2.81 18.90 17.03
N GLY A 213 3.62 19.90 16.65
CA GLY A 213 5.08 19.85 16.69
C GLY A 213 5.75 19.10 15.52
N VAL A 214 4.98 18.57 14.58
CA VAL A 214 5.51 17.99 13.33
C VAL A 214 5.55 19.10 12.28
N THR A 215 6.70 19.76 12.14
CA THR A 215 6.85 20.99 11.36
C THR A 215 7.95 20.86 10.31
N PHE A 216 7.63 21.23 9.07
CA PHE A 216 8.55 21.28 7.95
C PHE A 216 8.42 22.57 7.14
N GLU A 217 9.52 23.01 6.54
CA GLU A 217 9.55 24.11 5.58
C GLU A 217 9.42 23.60 4.15
N PHE A 218 8.19 23.63 3.61
CA PHE A 218 7.93 23.12 2.27
C PHE A 218 8.35 24.12 1.16
N GLY A 219 8.26 25.43 1.41
CA GLY A 219 8.46 26.48 0.42
C GLY A 219 7.16 26.85 -0.30
N LYS A 220 7.01 28.14 -0.67
CA LYS A 220 5.73 28.71 -1.14
C LYS A 220 5.17 28.07 -2.43
N ASP A 221 6.05 27.56 -3.28
CA ASP A 221 5.71 26.95 -4.58
C ASP A 221 5.94 25.44 -4.61
N SER A 222 6.00 24.80 -3.46
CA SER A 222 6.34 23.39 -3.39
C SER A 222 5.16 22.49 -3.78
N ALA A 223 5.47 21.40 -4.47
CA ALA A 223 4.50 20.42 -4.92
C ALA A 223 4.27 19.29 -3.91
N TYR A 224 4.58 19.54 -2.63
CA TYR A 224 4.32 18.57 -1.56
C TYR A 224 2.82 18.51 -1.25
N GLN A 225 2.27 17.30 -1.30
CA GLN A 225 0.91 17.00 -0.86
C GLN A 225 1.00 16.16 0.41
N GLN A 226 0.20 16.51 1.41
CA GLN A 226 -0.01 15.70 2.60
C GLN A 226 -1.33 14.94 2.48
N GLN A 227 -1.39 13.81 3.16
CA GLN A 227 -2.55 12.96 3.21
C GLN A 227 -2.74 12.46 4.64
N VAL A 228 -3.84 12.92 5.27
CA VAL A 228 -4.25 12.42 6.58
C VAL A 228 -5.04 11.13 6.36
N GLY A 229 -4.54 10.04 6.93
CA GLY A 229 -5.20 8.75 6.91
C GLY A 229 -5.96 8.49 8.19
N VAL A 230 -5.81 7.28 8.73
CA VAL A 230 -6.48 6.90 9.99
C VAL A 230 -5.99 7.80 11.11
N VAL A 231 -6.90 8.23 11.99
CA VAL A 231 -6.56 8.89 13.26
C VAL A 231 -7.35 8.21 14.37
N GLY A 232 -6.82 7.09 14.88
CA GLY A 232 -7.46 6.28 15.90
C GLY A 232 -6.55 5.96 17.08
N GLU A 233 -7.08 5.15 18.00
CA GLU A 233 -6.29 4.60 19.11
C GLU A 233 -5.34 3.47 18.68
N ARG A 234 -5.72 2.74 17.63
CA ARG A 234 -5.02 1.51 17.22
C ARG A 234 -4.09 1.71 16.03
N LEU A 235 -4.41 2.69 15.20
CA LEU A 235 -3.68 3.04 14.00
C LEU A 235 -3.77 4.56 13.79
N GLN A 236 -2.65 5.16 13.40
CA GLN A 236 -2.64 6.48 12.78
C GLN A 236 -1.69 6.47 11.59
N THR A 237 -2.09 7.08 10.47
CA THR A 237 -1.25 7.23 9.27
C THR A 237 -1.25 8.67 8.77
N CYS A 238 -0.08 9.14 8.35
CA CYS A 238 0.12 10.44 7.72
C CYS A 238 1.24 10.28 6.70
N SER A 239 0.96 10.60 5.43
CA SER A 239 1.96 10.56 4.37
C SER A 239 2.10 11.92 3.71
N VAL A 240 3.28 12.14 3.16
CA VAL A 240 3.63 13.29 2.32
C VAL A 240 4.31 12.76 1.09
N VAL A 241 3.87 13.23 -0.06
CA VAL A 241 4.50 12.95 -1.35
C VAL A 241 4.88 14.25 -2.02
N TRP A 242 5.98 14.24 -2.75
CA TRP A 242 6.26 15.25 -3.75
C TRP A 242 5.63 14.82 -5.08
N ARG A 243 4.80 15.70 -5.65
CA ARG A 243 4.11 15.41 -6.91
C ARG A 243 4.68 16.23 -8.04
N SER A 244 4.98 15.58 -9.15
CA SER A 244 5.30 16.25 -10.41
C SER A 244 4.54 15.61 -11.55
N ARG A 245 4.08 16.44 -12.50
CA ARG A 245 3.23 15.96 -13.59
C ARG A 245 4.01 14.98 -14.48
N GLY A 246 3.47 13.78 -14.63
CA GLY A 246 4.05 12.74 -15.50
C GLY A 246 5.21 11.96 -14.88
N VAL A 247 5.56 12.25 -13.62
CA VAL A 247 6.54 11.49 -12.82
C VAL A 247 5.78 10.75 -11.72
N PRO A 248 6.19 9.54 -11.31
CA PRO A 248 5.61 8.89 -10.15
C PRO A 248 5.69 9.79 -8.91
N ASP A 249 4.66 9.73 -8.06
CA ASP A 249 4.68 10.39 -6.77
C ASP A 249 5.90 9.91 -5.96
N GLU A 250 6.71 10.85 -5.47
CA GLU A 250 7.89 10.53 -4.68
C GLU A 250 7.54 10.63 -3.19
N PRO A 251 7.69 9.54 -2.40
CA PRO A 251 7.52 9.62 -0.95
C PRO A 251 8.46 10.66 -0.35
N ALA A 252 7.93 11.50 0.53
CA ALA A 252 8.67 12.62 1.12
C ALA A 252 8.74 12.51 2.65
N ALA A 253 7.64 12.13 3.30
CA ALA A 253 7.61 11.80 4.72
C ALA A 253 6.47 10.83 5.02
N GLN A 254 6.65 9.97 6.02
CA GLN A 254 5.63 9.04 6.50
C GLN A 254 5.68 8.97 8.02
N PHE A 255 4.53 9.06 8.66
CA PHE A 255 4.37 8.84 10.10
C PHE A 255 3.28 7.80 10.34
N VAL A 256 3.57 6.84 11.22
CA VAL A 256 2.69 5.73 11.56
C VAL A 256 2.69 5.51 13.07
N MET A 257 1.52 5.34 13.65
CA MET A 257 1.37 4.68 14.94
C MET A 257 0.56 3.41 14.74
N ALA A 258 1.02 2.29 15.27
CA ALA A 258 0.30 1.02 15.23
C ALA A 258 0.37 0.30 16.57
N SER A 259 -0.74 -0.27 17.02
CA SER A 259 -0.79 -1.06 18.27
C SER A 259 -1.43 -2.45 18.12
N GLU A 260 -1.97 -2.77 16.94
CA GLU A 260 -2.44 -4.13 16.66
C GLU A 260 -1.24 -5.09 16.56
N PRO A 261 -1.23 -6.24 17.26
CA PRO A 261 -0.04 -7.08 17.38
C PRO A 261 0.58 -7.48 16.04
N ARG A 262 -0.23 -7.84 15.04
CA ARG A 262 0.26 -8.22 13.71
C ARG A 262 0.80 -7.04 12.90
N MET A 263 0.22 -5.86 13.07
CA MET A 263 0.71 -4.62 12.44
C MET A 263 2.01 -4.14 13.08
N VAL A 264 2.12 -4.25 14.41
CA VAL A 264 3.35 -3.95 15.18
C VAL A 264 4.52 -4.82 14.74
N ALA A 265 4.27 -6.11 14.45
CA ALA A 265 5.31 -7.05 14.04
C ALA A 265 5.99 -6.67 12.71
N LEU A 266 5.33 -5.88 11.84
CA LEU A 266 5.90 -5.43 10.57
C LEU A 266 7.14 -4.55 10.76
N PHE A 267 7.30 -3.94 11.93
CA PHE A 267 8.41 -3.05 12.27
C PHE A 267 9.56 -3.79 12.97
N ASP A 268 9.41 -5.07 13.31
CA ASP A 268 10.45 -5.85 14.00
C ASP A 268 11.72 -5.96 13.14
N GLY A 269 12.90 -5.78 13.73
CA GLY A 269 14.18 -5.79 13.00
C GLY A 269 14.56 -4.48 12.31
N LEU A 270 13.70 -3.45 12.33
CA LEU A 270 14.12 -2.10 11.97
C LEU A 270 14.96 -1.46 13.11
N PRO A 271 15.95 -0.59 12.81
CA PRO A 271 16.71 0.14 13.82
C PRO A 271 15.82 1.02 14.70
N GLU A 272 16.01 0.96 16.02
CA GLU A 272 15.24 1.74 16.99
C GLU A 272 15.98 3.00 17.47
N GLY A 273 15.22 3.96 17.99
CA GLY A 273 15.67 5.25 18.51
C GLY A 273 15.06 6.42 17.76
N ASN A 274 15.00 7.58 18.43
CA ASN A 274 14.41 8.79 17.83
C ASN A 274 15.12 9.21 16.53
N GLY A 275 16.46 9.11 16.48
CA GLY A 275 17.22 9.39 15.27
C GLY A 275 17.05 8.36 14.15
N GLN A 276 16.49 7.18 14.45
CA GLN A 276 16.15 6.14 13.48
C GLN A 276 14.69 6.19 13.03
N GLY A 277 13.88 7.05 13.67
CA GLY A 277 12.46 7.19 13.38
C GLY A 277 11.61 6.00 13.83
N LEU A 278 12.02 5.29 14.88
CA LEU A 278 11.26 4.16 15.40
C LEU A 278 11.39 4.06 16.92
N VAL A 279 10.26 4.07 17.63
CA VAL A 279 10.21 3.79 19.06
C VAL A 279 9.03 2.90 19.41
N ARG A 280 9.18 2.15 20.50
CA ARG A 280 8.15 1.27 21.04
C ARG A 280 7.79 1.72 22.44
N ALA A 281 6.50 1.65 22.77
CA ALA A 281 6.01 1.94 24.10
C ALA A 281 4.80 1.05 24.43
N THR A 282 4.38 1.10 25.69
CA THR A 282 3.12 0.48 26.12
C THR A 282 2.07 1.58 26.35
N CYS A 283 0.97 1.50 25.62
CA CYS A 283 -0.09 2.52 25.65
C CYS A 283 -1.45 1.91 25.91
N GLY A 284 -2.09 2.32 27.01
CA GLY A 284 -3.32 1.67 27.49
C GLY A 284 -3.17 0.14 27.62
N GLY A 285 -2.00 -0.34 28.05
CA GLY A 285 -1.70 -1.78 28.17
C GLY A 285 -1.39 -2.52 26.86
N ARG A 286 -1.33 -1.81 25.72
CA ARG A 286 -1.03 -2.39 24.39
C ARG A 286 0.39 -2.05 23.97
N ARG A 287 1.10 -3.00 23.35
CA ARG A 287 2.38 -2.72 22.67
C ARG A 287 2.11 -1.83 21.47
N THR A 288 2.76 -0.68 21.41
CA THR A 288 2.58 0.33 20.36
C THR A 288 3.92 0.66 19.74
N VAL A 289 3.92 0.79 18.41
CA VAL A 289 5.04 1.32 17.61
C VAL A 289 4.69 2.71 17.13
N PHE A 290 5.65 3.62 17.26
CA PHE A 290 5.66 4.90 16.57
C PHE A 290 6.79 4.86 15.54
N TYR A 291 6.46 5.18 14.31
CA TYR A 291 7.38 5.16 13.18
C TYR A 291 7.28 6.48 12.42
N GLY A 292 8.43 7.01 12.04
CA GLY A 292 8.59 8.21 11.24
C GLY A 292 9.72 8.00 10.25
N ASN A 293 9.52 8.39 9.01
CA ASN A 293 10.55 8.33 7.98
C ASN A 293 10.48 9.59 7.14
N VAL A 294 11.58 10.33 7.08
CA VAL A 294 11.73 11.55 6.28
C VAL A 294 12.71 11.24 5.15
N GLU A 295 12.21 11.31 3.92
CA GLU A 295 12.98 10.99 2.72
C GLU A 295 13.91 12.15 2.34
N PRO A 296 14.97 11.90 1.55
CA PRO A 296 16.00 12.91 1.22
C PRO A 296 15.46 14.26 0.75
N GLY A 297 14.34 14.30 0.02
CA GLY A 297 13.74 15.55 -0.46
C GLY A 297 13.29 16.53 0.65
N LEU A 298 12.97 16.02 1.84
CA LEU A 298 12.56 16.82 3.00
C LEU A 298 13.59 16.89 4.14
N LYS A 299 14.67 16.10 4.07
CA LYS A 299 15.72 16.10 5.11
C LYS A 299 16.30 17.51 5.32
N GLY A 300 16.44 17.90 6.59
CA GLY A 300 16.95 19.22 6.99
C GLY A 300 15.95 20.38 6.84
N ARG A 301 14.73 20.12 6.33
CA ARG A 301 13.63 21.11 6.29
C ARG A 301 12.74 21.06 7.52
N SER A 302 12.92 20.06 8.38
CA SER A 302 12.30 19.96 9.70
C SER A 302 12.63 21.15 10.60
N ARG A 303 11.71 21.49 11.51
CA ARG A 303 11.97 22.45 12.60
C ARG A 303 11.60 21.85 13.95
N PRO A 304 12.53 21.78 14.92
CA PRO A 304 13.93 22.21 14.83
C PRO A 304 14.82 21.26 14.01
N ASP A 305 14.65 19.94 14.13
CA ASP A 305 15.36 18.91 13.36
C ASP A 305 14.50 17.64 13.22
N ASP A 306 14.89 16.70 12.35
CA ASP A 306 14.10 15.50 12.01
C ASP A 306 13.87 14.61 13.24
N GLN A 307 14.88 14.49 14.13
CA GLN A 307 14.80 13.69 15.35
C GLN A 307 13.79 14.30 16.32
N GLN A 308 13.81 15.62 16.51
CA GLN A 308 12.86 16.31 17.37
C GLN A 308 11.45 16.33 16.78
N VAL A 309 11.31 16.44 15.45
CA VAL A 309 10.02 16.31 14.77
C VAL A 309 9.41 14.93 15.03
N PHE A 310 10.21 13.86 14.94
CA PHE A 310 9.74 12.52 15.27
C PHE A 310 9.42 12.33 16.76
N ALA A 311 10.22 12.93 17.66
CA ALA A 311 9.90 12.93 19.09
C ALA A 311 8.58 13.67 19.39
N ASN A 312 8.31 14.79 18.70
CA ASN A 312 7.06 15.53 18.81
C ASN A 312 5.86 14.71 18.30
N PHE A 313 6.02 14.01 17.17
CA PHE A 313 5.02 13.05 16.69
C PHE A 313 4.71 12.01 17.77
N THR A 314 5.73 11.35 18.31
CA THR A 314 5.59 10.32 19.35
C THR A 314 4.88 10.88 20.57
N ALA A 315 5.31 12.04 21.09
CA ALA A 315 4.72 12.66 22.27
C ALA A 315 3.25 13.07 22.06
N SER A 316 2.94 13.66 20.90
CA SER A 316 1.59 14.08 20.55
C SER A 316 0.62 12.90 20.49
N VAL A 317 1.00 11.85 19.75
CA VAL A 317 0.16 10.66 19.62
C VAL A 317 0.09 9.90 20.94
N SER A 318 1.20 9.76 21.66
CA SER A 318 1.27 9.08 22.96
C SER A 318 0.34 9.68 23.99
N LYS A 319 0.28 11.02 24.07
CA LYS A 319 -0.64 11.74 24.96
C LYS A 319 -2.09 11.42 24.61
N ARG A 320 -2.43 11.37 23.32
CA ARG A 320 -3.80 11.08 22.87
C ARG A 320 -4.24 9.65 23.20
N ILE A 321 -3.35 8.67 23.04
CA ILE A 321 -3.69 7.25 23.21
C ILE A 321 -3.37 6.69 24.60
N GLY A 322 -2.96 7.55 25.55
CA GLY A 322 -2.74 7.18 26.95
C GLY A 322 -1.51 6.29 27.17
N CYS A 323 -0.36 6.65 26.60
CA CYS A 323 0.88 5.96 26.93
C CYS A 323 1.35 6.31 28.35
N GLN A 324 1.80 5.30 29.08
CA GLN A 324 2.61 5.54 30.27
C GLN A 324 4.01 5.93 29.79
N ALA A 325 4.61 6.96 30.39
CA ALA A 325 6.03 7.20 30.19
C ALA A 325 6.76 5.93 30.66
N GLY A 326 7.40 5.21 29.75
CA GLY A 326 8.12 3.98 30.10
C GLY A 326 9.19 4.30 31.12
N GLU A 327 9.15 3.63 32.26
CA GLU A 327 10.29 3.54 33.18
C GLU A 327 11.46 2.91 32.42
N ASP A 328 12.58 3.61 32.38
CA ASP A 328 13.87 3.05 32.01
C ASP A 328 14.15 1.80 32.85
N ARG A 329 14.43 0.67 32.19
CA ARG A 329 15.12 -0.47 32.78
C ARG A 329 16.25 -0.92 31.86
#